data_AF-A0A933WSF0-F1
#
_entry.id   AF-A0A933WSF0-F1
#
_cell.length_a   1.000
_cell.length_b   1.000
_cell.length_c   1.000
_cell.angle_alpha   90.00
_cell.angle_beta   90.00
_cell.angle_gamma   90.00
#
_symmetry.space_group_name_H-M   'P 1'
#
loop_
_entity.id
_entity.type
_entity.pdbx_description
1 polymer ?
#
loop_
_entity_poly.entity_id
_entity_poly.type
_entity_poly.pdbx_seq_one_letter_code
_entity_poly.pdbx_strand_id
1 'polypeptide(L)' 'MTIKEKNIEELLRKKSGEGRLTCSEARKIAEELGVEYKEVGKTANKLKIKIKNCELGCF' A
#
# COMPACT_ATOMS: atom_id res chain seq x y z
N MET A 1 17.21 -11.18 -2.05
CA MET A 1 16.33 -11.41 -0.89
C MET A 1 15.84 -10.07 -0.39
N THR A 2 14.67 -9.62 -0.85
CA THR A 2 14.20 -8.25 -0.57
C THR A 2 13.33 -8.25 0.69
N ILE A 3 13.96 -7.98 1.83
CA ILE A 3 13.31 -7.91 3.15
C ILE A 3 12.22 -6.81 3.20
N LYS A 4 12.27 -5.82 2.28
CA LYS A 4 11.30 -4.73 2.17
C LYS A 4 9.89 -5.18 1.74
N GLU A 5 9.77 -6.07 0.75
CA GLU A 5 8.46 -6.49 0.21
C GLU A 5 7.58 -7.18 1.27
N LYS A 6 8.18 -8.01 2.15
CA LYS A 6 7.44 -8.69 3.23
C LYS A 6 6.80 -7.72 4.22
N ASN A 7 7.49 -6.65 4.59
CA ASN A 7 6.97 -5.66 5.54
C ASN A 7 5.82 -4.87 4.92
N ILE A 8 5.91 -4.52 3.64
CA ILE A 8 4.84 -3.83 2.91
C ILE A 8 3.61 -4.73 2.78
N GLU A 9 3.79 -6.02 2.43
CA GLU A 9 2.69 -6.98 2.35
C GLU A 9 1.94 -7.14 3.67
N GLU A 10 2.66 -7.29 4.78
CA GLU A 10 2.06 -7.50 6.09
C GLU A 10 1.26 -6.27 6.54
N LEU A 11 1.84 -5.07 6.38
CA LEU A 11 1.15 -3.81 6.68
C LEU A 11 -0.03 -3.55 5.75
N LEU A 12 0.13 -3.82 4.45
CA LEU A 12 -0.98 -3.76 3.50
C LEU A 12 -2.09 -4.70 3.92
N ARG A 13 -1.82 -5.94 4.33
CA ARG A 13 -2.84 -6.87 4.85
C ARG A 13 -3.48 -6.39 6.15
N LYS A 14 -2.70 -5.78 7.04
CA LYS A 14 -3.17 -5.28 8.34
C LYS A 14 -4.09 -4.06 8.21
N LYS A 15 -3.73 -3.11 7.33
CA LYS A 15 -4.53 -1.90 7.04
C LYS A 15 -5.61 -2.15 5.99
N SER A 16 -5.37 -3.02 5.00
CA SER A 16 -6.40 -3.45 4.04
C SER A 16 -7.36 -4.42 4.71
N GLY A 17 -8.33 -3.90 5.46
CA GLY A 17 -9.32 -4.73 6.16
C GLY A 17 -10.03 -5.75 5.27
N GLU A 18 -10.15 -5.48 3.95
CA GLU A 18 -10.87 -6.36 3.01
C GLU A 18 -10.22 -6.41 1.62
N GLY A 19 -8.88 -6.37 1.56
CA GLY A 19 -8.15 -6.29 0.28
C GLY A 19 -8.42 -5.00 -0.49
N ARG A 20 -8.85 -3.96 0.23
CA ARG A 20 -9.07 -2.61 -0.27
C ARG A 20 -8.27 -1.66 0.60
N LEU A 21 -7.61 -0.71 -0.05
CA LEU A 21 -6.80 0.28 0.62
C LEU A 21 -7.14 1.66 0.06
N THR A 22 -7.01 2.72 0.85
CA THR A 22 -7.12 4.09 0.32
C THR A 22 -5.77 4.66 -0.05
N CYS A 23 -5.74 5.67 -0.93
CA CYS A 23 -4.50 6.38 -1.27
C CYS A 23 -3.81 6.94 -0.02
N SER A 24 -4.60 7.49 0.91
CA SER A 24 -4.14 7.96 2.22
C SER A 24 -3.54 6.84 3.07
N GLU A 25 -4.11 5.64 3.06
CA GLU A 25 -3.53 4.51 3.78
C GLU A 25 -2.25 3.97 3.12
N ALA A 26 -2.18 3.90 1.78
CA ALA A 26 -0.94 3.55 1.09
C ALA A 26 0.17 4.56 1.41
N ARG A 27 -0.19 5.84 1.53
CA ARG A 27 0.73 6.93 1.83
C ARG A 27 1.25 6.80 3.25
N LYS A 28 0.35 6.60 4.22
CA LYS A 28 0.72 6.31 5.61
C LYS A 28 1.64 5.10 5.70
N ILE A 29 1.34 4.00 5.00
CA ILE A 29 2.20 2.80 5.01
C ILE A 29 3.58 3.12 4.44
N ALA A 30 3.65 3.86 3.34
CA ALA A 30 4.91 4.28 2.74
C ALA A 30 5.76 5.12 3.69
N GLU A 31 5.14 6.11 4.36
CA GLU A 31 5.82 6.98 5.33
C GLU A 31 6.23 6.23 6.61
N GLU A 32 5.36 5.38 7.14
CA GLU A 32 5.59 4.58 8.36
C GLU A 32 6.72 3.56 8.17
N LEU A 33 6.88 3.03 6.96
CA LEU A 33 7.97 2.13 6.57
C LEU A 33 9.21 2.87 6.02
N GLY A 34 9.12 4.16 5.73
CA GLY A 34 10.16 4.90 5.02
C GLY A 34 10.47 4.35 3.62
N VAL A 35 9.46 3.81 2.93
CA VAL A 35 9.59 3.24 1.58
C VAL A 35 8.91 4.14 0.54
N GLU A 36 9.31 4.01 -0.72
CA GLU A 36 8.66 4.73 -1.80
C GLU A 36 7.21 4.28 -1.99
N TYR A 37 6.32 5.23 -2.26
CA TYR A 37 4.94 4.97 -2.62
C TYR A 37 4.81 4.01 -3.82
N LYS A 38 5.81 4.03 -4.72
CA LYS A 38 5.92 3.14 -5.87
C LYS A 38 6.05 1.66 -5.44
N GLU A 39 6.83 1.38 -4.41
CA GLU A 39 6.98 0.02 -3.84
C GLU A 39 5.67 -0.45 -3.19
N VAL A 40 5.00 0.43 -2.45
CA VAL A 40 3.69 0.14 -1.83
C VAL A 40 2.64 -0.15 -2.89
N GLY A 41 2.52 0.68 -3.93
CA GLY A 41 1.61 0.46 -5.04
C GLY A 41 1.92 -0.81 -5.83
N LYS A 42 3.21 -1.10 -6.06
CA LYS A 42 3.65 -2.32 -6.75
C LYS A 42 3.30 -3.58 -5.96
N THR A 43 3.49 -3.54 -4.64
CA THR A 43 3.15 -4.64 -3.72
C THR A 43 1.63 -4.81 -3.60
N ALA A 44 0.88 -3.72 -3.45
CA ALA A 44 -0.58 -3.73 -3.44
C ALA A 44 -1.16 -4.34 -4.74
N ASN A 45 -0.62 -3.93 -5.90
CA ASN A 45 -1.02 -4.47 -7.19
C ASN A 45 -0.70 -5.97 -7.31
N LYS A 46 0.49 -6.39 -6.86
CA LYS A 46 0.92 -7.79 -6.80
C LYS A 46 0.01 -8.64 -5.90
N LEU A 47 -0.47 -8.05 -4.80
CA LEU A 47 -1.42 -8.65 -3.86
C LEU A 47 -2.88 -8.58 -4.31
N LYS A 48 -3.16 -8.00 -5.49
CA LYS A 48 -4.52 -7.70 -5.98
C LYS A 48 -5.35 -6.86 -5.01
N ILE A 49 -4.70 -6.04 -4.18
CA ILE A 49 -5.37 -5.10 -3.28
C ILE A 49 -5.85 -3.92 -4.12
N LYS A 50 -7.14 -3.62 -4.07
CA LYS A 50 -7.73 -2.50 -4.81
C LYS A 50 -7.50 -1.21 -4.03
N ILE A 51 -6.71 -0.30 -4.58
CA ILE A 51 -6.59 1.06 -4.07
C ILE A 51 -7.82 1.85 -4.56
N LYS A 52 -8.70 2.29 -3.66
CA LYS A 52 -9.89 3.13 -3.94
C LYS A 52 -9.79 4.44 -3.17
N ASN A 53 -10.52 5.49 -3.56
CA ASN A 53 -10.41 6.83 -2.95
C ASN A 53 -8.98 7.40 -3.02
N CYS A 54 -8.58 7.84 -4.21
CA CYS A 54 -7.55 8.85 -4.30
C CYS A 54 -8.21 10.19 -3.95
N GLU A 55 -8.18 10.58 -2.66
CA GLU A 55 -8.80 11.83 -2.15
C GLU A 55 -8.25 13.10 -2.83
N LEU A 56 -7.18 12.97 -3.62
CA LEU A 56 -6.59 14.01 -4.45
C LEU A 56 -7.27 14.22 -5.80
N GLY A 57 -8.35 13.50 -6.14
CA GLY A 57 -9.00 13.63 -7.46
C GLY A 57 -8.05 13.30 -8.61
N CYS A 58 -6.99 12.53 -8.35
CA CYS A 58 -5.97 12.15 -9.33
C CYS A 58 -6.29 10.80 -10.00
N PHE A 59 -7.59 10.58 -10.25
CA PHE A 59 -8.17 9.55 -11.12
C PHE A 59 -9.50 10.07 -11.67
#